data_AF-A0A1V5B3U3-F1
#
_entry.id   AF-A0A1V5B3U3-F1
#
_cell.length_a   1.000
_cell.length_b   1.000
_cell.length_c   1.000
_cell.angle_alpha   90.00
_cell.angle_beta   90.00
_cell.angle_gamma   90.00
#
_symmetry.space_group_name_H-M   'P 1'
#
loop_
_entity.id
_entity.type
_entity.pdbx_description
1 polymer ?
#
loop_
_entity_poly.entity_id
_entity_poly.type
_entity_poly.pdbx_seq_one_letter_code
_entity_poly.pdbx_strand_id
1 'polypeptide(L)'
;MAWNKISAICLISIVIMLALPTVSATKTTITELKSTISSFDDPRMNAEDLAFYLVTHEFDAQPKGDYVEVGLQDRTCKLTPNGPAPGLCTIAF
;
A
#
# COMPACT_ATOMS: atom_id res chain seq x y z
N MET A 1 18.52 34.83 -30.96
CA MET A 1 18.56 35.12 -29.50
C MET A 1 17.29 34.58 -28.88
N ALA A 2 17.32 33.34 -28.37
CA ALA A 2 16.14 32.65 -27.82
C ALA A 2 16.51 31.82 -26.57
N TRP A 3 17.42 32.35 -25.75
CA TRP A 3 18.01 31.61 -24.61
C TRP A 3 17.30 31.89 -23.27
N ASN A 4 16.46 32.93 -23.22
CA ASN A 4 15.90 33.48 -21.99
C ASN A 4 14.47 33.03 -21.67
N LYS A 5 13.80 32.27 -22.56
CA LYS A 5 12.39 31.86 -22.36
C LYS A 5 12.22 30.41 -21.88
N ILE A 6 13.25 29.57 -22.00
CA ILE A 6 13.20 28.15 -21.62
C ILE A 6 13.50 27.99 -20.11
N SER A 7 14.29 28.91 -19.54
CA SER A 7 14.78 28.84 -18.16
C SER A 7 13.68 28.98 -17.08
N ALA A 8 12.68 29.85 -17.29
CA ALA A 8 11.63 30.07 -16.30
C ALA A 8 10.59 28.94 -16.27
N ILE A 9 10.30 28.32 -17.41
CA ILE A 9 9.27 27.28 -17.53
C ILE A 9 9.75 25.96 -16.90
N CYS A 10 11.04 25.63 -17.03
CA CYS A 10 11.61 24.46 -16.39
C CYS A 10 11.64 24.57 -14.85
N LEU A 11 11.89 25.77 -14.30
CA LEU A 11 11.97 25.97 -12.85
C LEU A 11 10.63 25.79 -12.14
N ILE A 12 9.52 26.13 -12.80
CA ILE A 12 8.17 25.99 -12.22
C ILE A 12 7.76 24.51 -12.16
N SER A 13 8.20 23.69 -13.11
CA SER A 13 7.86 22.26 -13.15
C SER A 13 8.56 21.43 -12.06
N ILE A 14 9.74 21.88 -11.57
CA ILE A 14 10.49 21.17 -10.50
C ILE A 14 9.81 21.35 -9.13
N VAL A 15 9.15 22.49 -8.89
CA VAL A 15 8.53 22.79 -7.58
C VAL A 15 7.29 21.93 -7.32
N ILE A 16 6.57 21.52 -8.36
CA ILE A 16 5.31 20.76 -8.24
C ILE A 16 5.58 19.30 -7.84
N MET A 17 6.72 18.71 -8.22
CA MET A 17 7.09 17.35 -7.78
C MET A 17 7.49 17.27 -6.30
N LEU A 18 7.93 18.38 -5.68
CA LEU A 18 8.30 18.42 -4.26
C LEU A 18 7.10 18.46 -3.30
N ALA A 19 5.87 18.60 -3.81
CA ALA A 19 4.65 18.60 -3.00
C ALA A 19 3.99 17.21 -2.91
N LEU A 20 4.61 16.16 -3.46
CA LEU A 20 4.21 14.79 -3.15
C LEU A 20 4.59 14.55 -1.68
N PRO A 21 3.66 14.09 -0.83
CA PRO A 21 4.05 13.60 0.48
C PRO A 21 5.12 12.54 0.23
N THR A 22 6.30 12.73 0.81
CA THR A 22 7.26 11.64 0.94
C THR A 22 6.49 10.53 1.64
N VAL A 23 6.12 9.48 0.90
CA VAL A 23 5.58 8.25 1.49
C VAL A 23 6.70 7.77 2.41
N SER A 24 6.58 8.13 3.68
CA SER A 24 7.41 7.56 4.72
C SER A 24 7.08 6.09 4.65
N ALA A 25 8.09 5.23 4.48
CA ALA A 25 7.92 3.81 4.70
C ALA A 25 7.60 3.66 6.20
N THR A 26 6.32 3.82 6.55
CA THR A 26 5.83 3.54 7.89
C THR A 26 6.20 2.09 8.12
N LYS A 27 7.14 1.85 9.02
CA LYS A 27 7.56 0.52 9.42
C LYS A 27 6.39 -0.13 10.14
N THR A 28 5.44 -0.62 9.37
CA THR A 28 4.22 -1.22 9.88
C THR A 28 4.59 -2.54 10.53
N THR A 29 4.16 -2.66 11.79
CA THR A 29 4.41 -3.87 12.57
C THR A 29 3.33 -4.89 12.30
N ILE A 30 3.59 -6.15 12.65
CA ILE A 30 2.57 -7.18 12.50
C ILE A 30 1.36 -6.96 13.45
N THR A 31 1.57 -6.25 14.55
CA THR A 31 0.49 -5.93 15.50
C THR A 31 -0.50 -4.95 14.85
N GLU A 32 0.02 -3.92 14.18
CA GLU A 32 -0.77 -2.96 13.41
C GLU A 32 -1.54 -3.68 12.30
N LEU A 33 -0.85 -4.51 11.52
CA LEU A 33 -1.47 -5.31 10.45
C LEU A 33 -2.64 -6.15 10.98
N LYS A 34 -2.41 -6.89 12.07
CA LYS A 34 -3.44 -7.72 12.71
C LYS A 34 -4.63 -6.90 13.18
N SER A 35 -4.38 -5.72 13.75
CA SER A 35 -5.45 -4.81 14.16
C SER A 35 -6.29 -4.37 12.96
N THR A 36 -5.64 -3.95 11.87
CA THR A 36 -6.30 -3.46 10.65
C THR A 36 -7.17 -4.54 9.99
N ILE A 37 -6.67 -5.77 9.85
CA ILE A 37 -7.43 -6.86 9.21
C ILE A 37 -8.51 -7.46 10.12
N SER A 38 -8.46 -7.19 11.43
CA SER A 38 -9.49 -7.65 12.40
C SER A 38 -10.64 -6.66 12.53
N SER A 39 -10.56 -5.49 11.89
CA SER A 39 -11.55 -4.42 12.06
C SER A 39 -12.90 -4.72 11.42
N PHE A 40 -12.95 -5.60 10.42
CA PHE A 40 -14.20 -6.06 9.81
C PHE A 40 -13.97 -7.39 9.09
N ASP A 41 -15.07 -8.01 8.67
CA ASP A 41 -15.09 -9.24 7.90
C ASP A 41 -15.92 -9.03 6.64
N ASP A 42 -15.38 -9.40 5.48
CA ASP A 42 -16.06 -9.30 4.19
C ASP A 42 -15.84 -10.59 3.38
N PRO A 43 -16.88 -11.43 3.24
CA PRO A 43 -16.78 -12.68 2.49
C PRO A 43 -16.54 -12.52 1.00
N ARG A 44 -16.70 -11.31 0.45
CA ARG A 44 -16.48 -11.00 -0.96
C ARG A 44 -15.11 -10.39 -1.22
N MET A 45 -14.30 -10.18 -0.17
CA MET A 45 -12.94 -9.66 -0.26
C MET A 45 -12.09 -10.56 -1.18
N ASN A 46 -11.57 -9.99 -2.26
CA ASN A 46 -10.57 -10.64 -3.11
C ASN A 46 -9.18 -10.05 -2.84
N ALA A 47 -8.14 -10.58 -3.49
CA ALA A 47 -6.77 -10.16 -3.26
C ALA A 47 -6.49 -8.72 -3.72
N GLU A 48 -7.15 -8.25 -4.77
CA GLU A 48 -6.99 -6.88 -5.28
C GLU A 48 -7.61 -5.86 -4.31
N ASP A 49 -8.83 -6.13 -3.85
CA ASP A 49 -9.53 -5.33 -2.84
C ASP A 49 -8.75 -5.31 -1.52
N LEU A 50 -8.21 -6.46 -1.10
CA LEU A 50 -7.41 -6.56 0.11
C LEU A 50 -6.12 -5.75 -0.01
N ALA A 51 -5.43 -5.82 -1.15
CA ALA A 51 -4.23 -5.03 -1.39
C ALA A 51 -4.55 -3.53 -1.38
N PHE A 52 -5.64 -3.11 -2.03
CA PHE A 52 -6.09 -1.72 -2.01
C PHE A 52 -6.41 -1.26 -0.59
N TYR A 53 -7.19 -2.05 0.17
CA TYR A 53 -7.49 -1.77 1.56
C TYR A 53 -6.23 -1.54 2.39
N LEU A 54 -5.24 -2.43 2.27
CA LEU A 54 -3.98 -2.34 3.00
C LEU A 54 -3.15 -1.12 2.58
N VAL A 55 -3.08 -0.80 1.29
CA VAL A 55 -2.38 0.40 0.80
C VAL A 55 -3.04 1.68 1.33
N THR A 56 -4.37 1.74 1.44
CA THR A 56 -5.07 2.90 2.06
C THR A 56 -4.81 3.03 3.55
N HIS A 57 -4.32 1.98 4.20
CA HIS A 57 -3.88 1.95 5.60
C HIS A 57 -2.35 2.01 5.72
N GLU A 58 -1.65 2.51 4.69
CA GLU A 58 -0.20 2.75 4.68
C GLU A 58 0.66 1.48 4.80
N PHE A 59 0.12 0.30 4.44
CA PHE A 59 0.90 -0.93 4.30
C PHE A 59 1.48 -1.05 2.88
N ASP A 60 2.73 -1.52 2.77
CA ASP A 60 3.33 -1.92 1.50
C ASP A 60 2.74 -3.28 1.09
N ALA A 61 1.64 -3.25 0.34
CA ALA A 61 0.88 -4.44 -0.04
C ALA A 61 0.76 -4.56 -1.57
N GLN A 62 1.09 -5.74 -2.11
CA GLN A 62 0.99 -6.02 -3.53
C GLN A 62 0.16 -7.29 -3.79
N PRO A 63 -0.85 -7.24 -4.68
CA PRO A 63 -1.59 -8.42 -5.06
C PRO A 63 -0.73 -9.34 -5.94
N LYS A 64 -0.83 -10.64 -5.70
CA LYS A 64 -0.15 -11.74 -6.42
C LYS A 64 -1.16 -12.82 -6.77
N GLY A 65 -2.09 -12.50 -7.68
CA GLY A 65 -3.14 -13.44 -8.08
C GLY A 65 -4.19 -13.62 -6.98
N ASP A 66 -4.13 -14.72 -6.24
CA ASP A 66 -5.09 -15.09 -5.19
C ASP A 66 -4.68 -14.67 -3.77
N TYR A 67 -3.53 -14.00 -3.62
CA TYR A 67 -3.03 -13.52 -2.33
C TYR A 67 -2.38 -12.14 -2.42
N VAL A 68 -2.06 -11.56 -1.27
CA VAL A 68 -1.37 -10.28 -1.14
C VAL A 68 -0.05 -10.49 -0.42
N GLU A 69 1.04 -9.96 -0.96
CA GLU A 69 2.32 -9.86 -0.27
C GLU A 69 2.38 -8.53 0.47
N VAL A 70 2.67 -8.57 1.76
CA VAL A 70 2.83 -7.37 2.59
C VAL A 70 4.26 -7.29 3.09
N GLY A 71 4.95 -6.20 2.76
CA GLY A 71 6.25 -5.85 3.30
C GLY A 71 6.12 -5.34 4.73
N LEU A 72 6.62 -6.11 5.68
CA LEU A 72 6.81 -5.66 7.07
C LEU A 72 8.29 -5.36 7.31
N GLN A 73 8.58 -4.68 8.42
CA GLN A 73 9.93 -4.18 8.73
C GLN A 73 11.07 -5.20 8.55
N ASP A 74 10.85 -6.47 8.93
CA ASP A 74 11.89 -7.51 8.92
C ASP A 74 11.52 -8.74 8.07
N ARG A 75 10.37 -8.74 7.38
CA ARG A 75 9.89 -9.88 6.60
C ARG A 75 8.74 -9.50 5.67
N THR A 76 8.55 -10.28 4.61
CA THR A 76 7.31 -10.26 3.83
C THR A 76 6.37 -11.32 4.39
N CYS A 77 5.07 -11.03 4.44
CA CYS A 77 4.05 -12.03 4.75
C CYS A 77 3.04 -12.16 3.60
N LYS A 78 2.45 -13.34 3.48
CA LYS A 78 1.38 -13.66 2.54
C LYS A 78 0.04 -13.57 3.25
N LEU A 79 -0.88 -12.78 2.72
CA LEU A 79 -2.26 -12.66 3.18
C LEU A 79 -3.19 -13.25 2.11
N THR A 80 -4.00 -14.23 2.48
CA THR A 80 -4.96 -14.88 1.58
C THR A 80 -6.37 -14.56 2.06
N PRO A 81 -7.24 -13.91 1.27
CA PRO A 81 -8.63 -13.67 1.66
C PRO A 81 -9.34 -14.97 2.01
N ASN A 82 -10.13 -14.97 3.08
CA ASN A 82 -10.77 -16.19 3.58
C ASN A 82 -12.09 -16.52 2.84
N GLY A 83 -12.63 -15.58 2.06
CA GLY A 83 -13.92 -15.72 1.41
C GLY A 83 -15.02 -16.06 2.43
N PRO A 84 -15.76 -17.16 2.29
CA PRO A 84 -16.85 -17.51 3.20
C PRO A 84 -16.39 -17.96 4.60
N ALA A 85 -15.09 -18.19 4.83
CA ALA A 85 -14.59 -18.57 6.14
C ALA A 85 -14.43 -17.33 7.06
N PRO A 86 -14.52 -17.49 8.39
CA PRO A 86 -14.47 -16.35 9.31
C PRO A 86 -13.17 -15.53 9.22
N GLY A 87 -13.32 -14.21 9.37
CA GLY A 87 -12.23 -13.23 9.39
C GLY A 87 -11.75 -12.87 7.98
N LEU A 88 -11.18 -11.68 7.83
CA LEU A 88 -10.90 -11.12 6.51
C LEU A 88 -9.90 -11.94 5.66
N CYS A 89 -8.81 -12.38 6.28
CA CYS A 89 -7.74 -13.12 5.60
C CYS A 89 -6.90 -13.97 6.57
N THR A 90 -6.22 -14.95 6.01
CA THR A 90 -5.23 -15.78 6.72
C THR A 90 -3.82 -15.25 6.44
N ILE A 91 -3.01 -15.13 7.49
CA ILE A 91 -1.60 -14.70 7.40
C ILE A 91 -0.68 -15.93 7.38
N ALA A 92 0.24 -16.00 6.41
CA ALA A 92 1.34 -16.94 6.34
C ALA A 92 2.70 -16.21 6.24
N PHE A 93 3.78 -16.81 6.75
CA PHE A 93 5.16 -16.29 6.72
C PHE A 93 6.05 -17.17 5.88
#